data_AF-A0A3N0ZFK4-F1
#
_entry.id   AF-A0A3N0ZFK4-F1
#
_cell.length_a   1.000
_cell.length_b   1.000
_cell.length_c   1.000
_cell.angle_alpha   90.00
_cell.angle_beta   90.00
_cell.angle_gamma   90.00
#
_symmetry.space_group_name_H-M   'P 1'
#
loop_
_entity.id
_entity.type
_entity.pdbx_description
1 polymer ?
#
loop_
_entity_poly.entity_id
_entity_poly.type
_entity_poly.pdbx_seq_one_letter_code
_entity_poly.pdbx_strand_id
1 'polypeptide(L)'
;MKNYYDVSNWHYGITYAVLIMTFLLSHEMGHYFASRIHKVDASLPYFLPIPFPELMLFGTFGAVIATRSPIPNRKALFDIGAAGPIAGFIVSLAFLIIGLLTLPPKEFIYSIHPEYLIQYGGEVPNTGLTFGNTLLHSLLTKYFANPNGWLPPMNEIYHYPFLCVGWFGLFVTILNLLPFGQLDGGHILYAMFGSKQYKIAKFVWWALLIYGFGSVLNSFYELFENVDLPYGSYIWLQNFSLPILKFLKEQVPFWMNAWGGWLFWAVFVRIFIKLPHPYIPSTEPIGNFRKFLGYFAILIFILSFPPYGIYFK
;
A
#
# COMPACT_ATOMS: atom_id res chain seq x y z
N MET A 1 -1.96 25.13 -5.09
CA MET A 1 -1.31 24.64 -3.85
C MET A 1 -0.71 25.81 -3.09
N LYS A 2 -0.74 25.78 -1.75
CA LYS A 2 -0.07 26.79 -0.91
C LYS A 2 1.44 26.52 -0.89
N ASN A 3 2.25 27.56 -0.72
CA ASN A 3 3.70 27.42 -0.65
C ASN A 3 4.08 26.75 0.70
N TYR A 4 4.70 25.56 0.64
CA TYR A 4 5.12 24.82 1.84
C TYR A 4 6.40 25.38 2.49
N TYR A 5 7.16 26.23 1.78
CA TYR A 5 8.28 26.99 2.35
C TYR A 5 7.81 28.12 3.27
N ASP A 6 6.55 28.53 3.17
CA ASP A 6 5.95 29.53 4.04
C ASP A 6 5.34 28.85 5.28
N VAL A 7 5.97 29.08 6.42
CA VAL A 7 5.61 28.50 7.73
C VAL A 7 4.16 28.84 8.11
N SER A 8 3.63 29.97 7.65
CA SER A 8 2.23 30.33 7.91
C SER A 8 1.25 29.32 7.33
N ASN A 9 1.64 28.55 6.30
CA ASN A 9 0.80 27.51 5.68
C ASN A 9 0.89 26.14 6.36
N TRP A 10 1.77 25.93 7.34
CA TRP A 10 1.98 24.60 7.96
C TRP A 10 0.75 24.07 8.69
N HIS A 11 -0.13 24.97 9.16
CA HIS A 11 -1.37 24.59 9.83
C HIS A 11 -2.30 23.73 8.95
N TYR A 12 -2.24 23.87 7.62
CA TYR A 12 -3.01 23.04 6.69
C TYR A 12 -2.59 21.55 6.72
N GLY A 13 -1.35 21.25 7.11
CA GLY A 13 -0.82 19.89 7.17
C GLY A 13 -0.94 19.20 8.53
N ILE A 14 -1.35 19.90 9.59
CA ILE A 14 -1.32 19.37 10.96
C ILE A 14 -2.20 18.13 11.11
N THR A 15 -3.42 18.14 10.58
CA THR A 15 -4.32 16.98 10.66
C THR A 15 -3.69 15.76 9.99
N TYR A 16 -3.13 15.93 8.79
CA TYR A 16 -2.43 14.86 8.09
C TYR A 16 -1.23 14.35 8.92
N ALA A 17 -0.38 15.25 9.43
CA ALA A 17 0.79 14.91 10.22
C ALA A 17 0.45 14.13 11.50
N VAL A 18 -0.60 14.52 12.22
CA VAL A 18 -1.06 13.81 13.42
C VAL A 18 -1.56 12.41 13.07
N LEU A 19 -2.37 12.29 12.01
CA LEU A 19 -2.92 11.00 11.59
C LEU A 19 -1.82 10.05 11.13
N ILE A 20 -0.90 10.50 10.28
CA ILE A 20 0.18 9.64 9.76
C ILE A 20 1.13 9.19 10.86
N MET A 21 1.48 10.09 11.78
CA MET A 21 2.32 9.76 12.95
C MET A 21 1.61 8.80 13.89
N THR A 22 0.30 8.96 14.09
CA THR A 22 -0.50 8.03 14.91
C THR A 22 -0.48 6.63 14.30
N PHE A 23 -0.73 6.51 12.99
CA PHE A 23 -0.67 5.21 12.30
C PHE A 23 0.70 4.54 12.44
N LEU A 24 1.78 5.25 12.09
CA LEU A 24 3.15 4.72 12.14
C LEU A 24 3.54 4.33 13.57
N LEU A 25 3.22 5.19 14.55
CA LEU A 25 3.48 4.90 15.95
C LEU A 25 2.72 3.66 16.41
N SER A 26 1.43 3.54 16.07
CA SER A 26 0.63 2.38 16.47
C SER A 26 1.16 1.08 15.88
N HIS A 27 1.59 1.07 14.62
CA HIS A 27 2.21 -0.10 13.99
C HIS A 27 3.50 -0.50 14.72
N GLU A 28 4.46 0.41 14.85
CA GLU A 28 5.75 0.10 15.48
C GLU A 28 5.62 -0.20 16.98
N MET A 29 4.71 0.47 17.68
CA MET A 29 4.44 0.17 19.09
C MET A 29 3.81 -1.22 19.27
N GLY A 30 3.06 -1.72 18.30
CA GLY A 30 2.59 -3.11 18.29
C GLY A 30 3.76 -4.09 18.34
N HIS A 31 4.75 -3.91 17.47
CA HIS A 31 5.98 -4.71 17.50
C HIS A 31 6.75 -4.55 18.81
N TYR A 32 6.92 -3.31 19.28
CA TYR A 32 7.63 -3.02 20.52
C TYR A 32 7.01 -3.72 21.72
N PHE A 33 5.69 -3.58 21.93
CA PHE A 33 5.01 -4.21 23.06
C PHE A 33 5.07 -5.75 22.98
N ALA A 34 4.89 -6.34 21.80
CA ALA A 34 5.06 -7.78 21.62
C ALA A 34 6.49 -8.23 21.96
N SER A 35 7.50 -7.46 21.55
CA SER A 35 8.91 -7.74 21.86
C SER A 35 9.16 -7.69 23.36
N ARG A 36 8.62 -6.68 24.06
CA ARG A 36 8.72 -6.55 25.53
C ARG A 36 8.07 -7.71 26.28
N ILE A 37 6.90 -8.17 25.83
CA ILE A 37 6.21 -9.34 26.42
C ILE A 37 7.08 -10.60 26.30
N HIS A 38 7.74 -10.78 25.16
CA HIS A 38 8.61 -11.93 24.89
C HIS A 38 10.06 -11.75 25.36
N LYS A 39 10.35 -10.67 26.09
CA LYS A 39 11.70 -10.33 26.59
C LYS A 39 12.74 -10.24 25.47
N VAL A 40 12.32 -9.81 24.28
CA VAL A 40 13.20 -9.49 23.16
C VAL A 40 13.58 -8.01 23.28
N ASP A 41 14.88 -7.72 23.31
CA ASP A 41 15.40 -6.35 23.31
C ASP A 41 15.12 -5.70 21.95
N ALA A 42 14.36 -4.62 21.97
CA ALA A 42 13.97 -3.85 20.81
C ALA A 42 14.07 -2.35 21.14
N SER A 43 14.50 -1.56 20.16
CA SER A 43 14.50 -0.09 20.29
C SER A 43 13.08 0.47 20.33
N LEU A 44 12.97 1.73 20.75
CA LEU A 44 11.80 2.54 20.44
C LEU A 44 11.73 2.82 18.92
N PRO A 45 10.55 3.23 18.40
CA PRO A 45 10.39 3.55 16.98
C PRO A 45 11.26 4.74 16.57
N TYR A 46 12.02 4.57 15.48
CA TYR A 46 12.72 5.65 14.79
C TYR A 46 11.93 6.05 13.55
N PHE A 47 11.42 7.28 13.53
CA PHE A 47 10.72 7.83 12.37
C PHE A 47 11.72 8.31 11.32
N LEU A 48 11.52 7.90 10.07
CA LEU A 48 12.40 8.23 8.96
C LEU A 48 11.71 9.29 8.07
N PRO A 49 12.02 10.58 8.23
CA PRO A 49 11.45 11.63 7.40
C PRO A 49 12.08 11.59 6.00
N ILE A 50 11.34 12.11 5.02
CA ILE A 50 11.87 12.36 3.69
C ILE A 50 12.24 13.85 3.60
N PRO A 51 13.51 14.20 3.35
CA PRO A 51 13.95 15.59 3.36
C PRO A 51 13.42 16.42 2.18
N PHE A 52 12.95 15.75 1.12
CA PHE A 52 12.46 16.39 -0.11
C PHE A 52 11.02 15.96 -0.39
N PRO A 53 10.01 16.81 -0.15
CA PRO A 53 8.59 16.50 -0.37
C PRO A 53 8.26 16.03 -1.80
N GLU A 54 9.08 16.43 -2.78
CA GLU A 54 8.91 16.07 -4.20
C GLU A 54 9.25 14.61 -4.48
N LEU A 55 10.02 13.95 -3.61
CA LEU A 55 10.48 12.57 -3.80
C LEU A 55 9.40 11.54 -3.46
N MET A 56 8.51 11.86 -2.51
CA MET A 56 7.47 10.92 -2.07
C MET A 56 6.27 11.68 -1.50
N LEU A 57 5.11 11.38 -2.08
CA LEU A 57 3.83 12.07 -1.86
C LEU A 57 3.31 12.03 -0.41
N PHE A 58 3.87 11.17 0.44
CA PHE A 58 3.45 10.97 1.83
C PHE A 58 4.42 11.55 2.88
N GLY A 59 5.56 12.11 2.46
CA GLY A 59 6.48 12.85 3.35
C GLY A 59 7.29 12.02 4.36
N THR A 60 7.19 10.69 4.35
CA THR A 60 7.91 9.81 5.28
C THR A 60 8.25 8.46 4.65
N PHE A 61 9.40 7.89 5.00
CA PHE A 61 9.77 6.49 4.70
C PHE A 61 9.15 5.49 5.68
N GLY A 62 8.35 5.97 6.64
CA GLY A 62 7.77 5.19 7.71
C GLY A 62 8.57 5.31 9.01
N ALA A 63 8.40 4.31 9.87
CA ALA A 63 9.14 4.16 11.11
C ALA A 63 9.72 2.75 11.19
N VAL A 64 10.79 2.57 11.96
CA VAL A 64 11.44 1.28 12.13
C VAL A 64 11.82 1.05 13.59
N ILE A 65 11.69 -0.19 14.04
CA ILE A 65 12.33 -0.67 15.28
C ILE A 65 13.56 -1.54 14.96
N ALA A 66 14.55 -1.48 15.84
CA ALA A 66 15.72 -2.34 15.78
C ALA A 66 15.61 -3.46 16.82
N THR A 67 15.48 -4.71 16.35
CA THR A 67 15.56 -5.90 17.20
C THR A 67 17.02 -6.22 17.52
N ARG A 68 17.41 -6.12 18.79
CA ARG A 68 18.81 -6.19 19.26
C ARG A 68 19.19 -7.54 19.87
N SER A 69 18.21 -8.38 20.20
CA SER A 69 18.43 -9.73 20.69
C SER A 69 17.75 -10.78 19.81
N PRO A 70 18.24 -12.04 19.77
CA PRO A 70 17.59 -13.11 19.02
C PRO A 70 16.14 -13.38 19.47
N ILE A 71 15.26 -13.68 18.51
CA ILE A 71 13.88 -14.10 18.81
C ILE A 71 13.90 -15.56 19.30
N PRO A 72 13.39 -15.86 20.50
CA PRO A 72 13.65 -17.13 21.17
C PRO A 72 12.91 -18.33 20.56
N ASN A 73 11.69 -18.12 20.05
CA ASN A 73 10.83 -19.20 19.57
C ASN A 73 9.78 -18.71 18.56
N ARG A 74 9.04 -19.66 17.97
CA ARG A 74 8.02 -19.35 16.95
C ARG A 74 6.82 -18.57 17.49
N LYS A 75 6.49 -18.70 18.77
CA LYS A 75 5.39 -17.93 19.39
C LYS A 75 5.77 -16.45 19.49
N ALA A 76 7.00 -16.16 19.93
CA ALA A 76 7.55 -14.81 19.95
C ALA A 76 7.66 -14.23 18.54
N LEU A 77 8.16 -15.00 17.57
CA LEU A 77 8.20 -14.59 16.16
C LEU A 77 6.82 -14.20 15.65
N PHE A 78 5.82 -15.06 15.91
CA PHE A 78 4.45 -14.83 15.47
C PHE A 78 3.87 -13.55 16.11
N ASP A 79 3.96 -13.42 17.43
CA ASP A 79 3.35 -12.31 18.15
C ASP A 79 3.99 -10.98 17.76
N ILE A 80 5.33 -10.95 17.61
CA ILE A 80 6.04 -9.76 17.14
C ILE A 80 5.63 -9.43 15.70
N GLY A 81 5.64 -10.41 14.78
CA GLY A 81 5.27 -10.17 13.38
C GLY A 81 3.80 -9.80 13.18
N ALA A 82 2.87 -10.30 14.00
CA ALA A 82 1.45 -10.01 13.85
C ALA A 82 1.02 -8.69 14.51
N ALA A 83 1.63 -8.31 15.64
CA ALA A 83 1.15 -7.21 16.46
C ALA A 83 1.18 -5.85 15.74
N GLY A 84 2.25 -5.55 15.00
CA GLY A 84 2.37 -4.27 14.27
C GLY A 84 1.31 -4.12 13.18
N PRO A 85 1.24 -5.03 12.19
CA PRO A 85 0.22 -4.98 11.14
C PRO A 85 -1.22 -4.95 11.67
N ILE A 86 -1.53 -5.69 12.74
CA ILE A 86 -2.88 -5.67 13.33
C ILE A 86 -3.17 -4.31 13.97
N ALA A 87 -2.23 -3.74 14.72
CA ALA A 87 -2.39 -2.43 15.33
C ALA A 87 -2.54 -1.31 14.29
N GLY A 88 -1.66 -1.30 13.27
CA GLY A 88 -1.72 -0.36 12.15
C GLY A 88 -3.01 -0.50 11.35
N PHE A 89 -3.47 -1.73 11.12
CA PHE A 89 -4.74 -2.01 10.44
C PHE A 89 -5.94 -1.44 11.19
N ILE A 90 -6.03 -1.65 12.51
CA ILE A 90 -7.13 -1.15 13.34
C ILE A 90 -7.21 0.38 13.27
N VAL A 91 -6.05 1.06 13.37
CA VAL A 91 -5.99 2.52 13.27
C VAL A 91 -6.38 3.02 11.88
N SER A 92 -5.88 2.36 10.83
CA SER A 92 -6.24 2.68 9.44
C SER A 92 -7.73 2.51 9.17
N LEU A 93 -8.32 1.43 9.70
CA LEU A 93 -9.74 1.15 9.60
C LEU A 93 -10.56 2.24 10.30
N ALA A 94 -10.16 2.66 11.50
CA ALA A 94 -10.80 3.76 12.22
C ALA A 94 -10.75 5.07 11.42
N PHE A 95 -9.61 5.40 10.82
CA PHE A 95 -9.48 6.60 10.00
C PHE A 95 -10.33 6.55 8.74
N LEU A 96 -10.40 5.41 8.04
CA LEU A 96 -11.27 5.25 6.89
C LEU A 96 -12.75 5.41 7.27
N ILE A 97 -13.18 4.78 8.36
CA ILE A 97 -14.56 4.89 8.84
C ILE A 97 -14.89 6.34 9.23
N ILE A 98 -14.04 6.99 10.02
CA ILE A 98 -14.22 8.40 10.40
C ILE A 98 -14.27 9.28 9.14
N GLY A 99 -13.31 9.11 8.22
CA GLY A 99 -13.24 9.87 6.99
C GLY A 99 -14.48 9.74 6.13
N LEU A 100 -15.05 8.54 5.99
CA LEU A 100 -16.29 8.29 5.25
C LEU A 100 -17.53 8.88 5.94
N LEU A 101 -17.59 8.84 7.27
CA LEU A 101 -18.69 9.39 8.06
C LEU A 101 -18.68 10.93 8.10
N THR A 102 -17.51 11.54 7.97
CA THR A 102 -17.32 13.01 8.06
C THR A 102 -17.02 13.67 6.73
N LEU A 103 -17.40 13.04 5.61
CA LEU A 103 -17.17 13.62 4.28
C LEU A 103 -17.88 14.98 4.15
N PRO A 104 -17.18 16.04 3.72
CA PRO A 104 -17.82 17.31 3.39
C PRO A 104 -18.61 17.16 2.08
N PRO A 105 -19.52 18.11 1.78
CA PRO A 105 -20.27 18.07 0.55
C PRO A 105 -19.36 18.40 -0.66
N LYS A 106 -19.86 18.15 -1.87
CA LYS A 106 -19.08 18.26 -3.13
C LYS A 106 -18.39 19.61 -3.28
N GLU A 107 -19.00 20.68 -2.79
CA GLU A 107 -18.50 22.06 -2.89
C GLU A 107 -17.12 22.24 -2.26
N PHE A 108 -16.76 21.40 -1.28
CA PHE A 108 -15.44 21.43 -0.68
C PHE A 108 -14.32 21.24 -1.72
N ILE A 109 -14.51 20.36 -2.72
CA ILE A 109 -13.47 20.14 -3.73
C ILE A 109 -13.20 21.39 -4.56
N TYR A 110 -14.22 22.21 -4.82
CA TYR A 110 -14.07 23.45 -5.59
C TYR A 110 -13.33 24.54 -4.82
N SER A 111 -13.26 24.44 -3.49
CA SER A 111 -12.39 25.33 -2.69
C SER A 111 -10.90 25.05 -2.89
N ILE A 112 -10.57 23.83 -3.33
CA ILE A 112 -9.22 23.37 -3.62
C ILE A 112 -8.91 23.53 -5.12
N HIS A 113 -9.86 23.11 -5.95
CA HIS A 113 -9.80 23.09 -7.41
C HIS A 113 -10.92 23.95 -8.02
N PRO A 114 -10.84 25.30 -7.93
CA PRO A 114 -11.83 26.19 -8.53
C PRO A 114 -11.92 26.03 -10.06
N GLU A 115 -10.85 25.56 -10.70
CA GLU A 115 -10.81 25.25 -12.13
C GLU A 115 -11.82 24.18 -12.56
N TYR A 116 -12.27 23.29 -11.66
CA TYR A 116 -13.27 22.27 -12.00
C TYR A 116 -14.63 22.89 -12.34
N LEU A 117 -14.97 24.03 -11.74
CA LEU A 117 -16.20 24.75 -12.08
C LEU A 117 -16.09 25.43 -13.45
N ILE A 118 -14.93 25.99 -13.77
CA ILE A 118 -14.72 26.84 -14.95
C ILE A 118 -14.45 25.99 -16.20
N GLN A 119 -13.62 24.96 -16.08
CA GLN A 119 -13.11 24.19 -17.22
C GLN A 119 -13.89 22.88 -17.44
N TYR A 120 -14.45 22.31 -16.37
CA TYR A 120 -15.11 21.00 -16.39
C TYR A 120 -16.61 21.06 -16.03
N GLY A 121 -17.20 22.27 -15.99
CA GLY A 121 -18.63 22.44 -15.73
C GLY A 121 -19.09 21.93 -14.35
N GLY A 122 -18.16 21.83 -13.39
CA GLY A 122 -18.41 21.25 -12.07
C GLY A 122 -18.25 19.73 -12.00
N GLU A 123 -17.85 19.05 -13.08
CA GLU A 123 -17.41 17.66 -13.01
C GLU A 123 -15.98 17.57 -12.48
N VAL A 124 -15.67 16.47 -11.78
CA VAL A 124 -14.32 16.20 -11.30
C VAL A 124 -13.62 15.40 -12.41
N PRO A 125 -12.58 15.93 -13.05
CA PRO A 125 -11.87 15.21 -14.10
C PRO A 125 -11.20 13.96 -13.54
N ASN A 126 -11.07 12.92 -14.38
CA ASN A 126 -10.42 11.66 -14.02
C ASN A 126 -8.93 11.69 -14.38
N THR A 127 -8.23 12.73 -13.94
CA THR A 127 -6.81 12.99 -14.23
C THR A 127 -6.02 13.15 -12.94
N GLY A 128 -4.70 13.05 -13.04
CA GLY A 128 -3.79 13.25 -11.92
C GLY A 128 -3.56 11.99 -11.08
N LEU A 129 -3.04 12.21 -9.88
CA LEU A 129 -2.69 11.15 -8.93
C LEU A 129 -3.95 10.36 -8.55
N THR A 130 -3.95 9.06 -8.79
CA THR A 130 -5.07 8.17 -8.51
C THR A 130 -4.65 7.04 -7.60
N PHE A 131 -5.40 6.85 -6.52
CA PHE A 131 -5.19 5.72 -5.62
C PHE A 131 -6.01 4.51 -6.10
N GLY A 132 -5.44 3.32 -5.99
CA GLY A 132 -6.08 2.08 -6.37
C GLY A 132 -7.15 1.72 -5.35
N ASN A 133 -8.37 1.42 -5.82
CA ASN A 133 -9.42 0.96 -4.93
C ASN A 133 -9.07 -0.44 -4.39
N THR A 134 -9.48 -0.71 -3.15
CA THR A 134 -9.30 -2.01 -2.48
C THR A 134 -10.66 -2.63 -2.21
N LEU A 135 -10.70 -3.95 -2.00
CA LEU A 135 -11.96 -4.61 -1.63
C LEU A 135 -12.46 -4.08 -0.29
N LEU A 136 -11.56 -3.89 0.68
CA LEU A 136 -11.89 -3.30 1.97
C LEU A 136 -12.44 -1.89 1.83
N HIS A 137 -11.78 -1.00 1.08
CA HIS A 137 -12.27 0.37 0.86
C HIS A 137 -13.66 0.36 0.23
N SER A 138 -13.89 -0.50 -0.77
CA SER A 138 -15.22 -0.66 -1.41
C SER A 138 -16.29 -1.10 -0.41
N LEU A 139 -15.97 -2.05 0.48
CA LEU A 139 -16.87 -2.51 1.52
C LEU A 139 -17.16 -1.40 2.54
N LEU A 140 -16.12 -0.68 2.99
CA LEU A 140 -16.29 0.42 3.94
C LEU A 140 -17.14 1.54 3.35
N THR A 141 -16.87 1.94 2.12
CA THR A 141 -17.69 2.92 1.41
C THR A 141 -19.15 2.48 1.32
N LYS A 142 -19.40 1.20 0.98
CA LYS A 142 -20.77 0.66 0.91
C LYS A 142 -21.54 0.75 2.23
N TYR A 143 -20.86 0.56 3.36
CA TYR A 143 -21.52 0.48 4.68
C TYR A 143 -21.48 1.78 5.49
N PHE A 144 -20.48 2.64 5.29
CA PHE A 144 -20.24 3.82 6.12
C PHE A 144 -20.38 5.15 5.37
N ALA A 145 -20.28 5.18 4.03
CA ALA A 145 -20.50 6.43 3.31
C ALA A 145 -22.00 6.80 3.35
N ASN A 146 -22.30 8.10 3.41
CA ASN A 146 -23.67 8.60 3.30
C ASN A 146 -24.24 8.26 1.91
N PRO A 147 -25.33 7.47 1.80
CA PRO A 147 -25.91 7.09 0.51
C PRO A 147 -26.35 8.26 -0.37
N ASN A 148 -26.70 9.39 0.25
CA ASN A 148 -27.12 10.62 -0.43
C ASN A 148 -26.01 11.67 -0.46
N GLY A 149 -24.83 11.35 0.09
CA GLY A 149 -23.68 12.24 0.15
C GLY A 149 -22.81 12.14 -1.09
N TRP A 150 -21.92 13.12 -1.26
CA TRP A 150 -20.89 13.06 -2.27
C TRP A 150 -19.72 12.20 -1.79
N LEU A 151 -19.24 11.31 -2.66
CA LEU A 151 -18.05 10.49 -2.42
C LEU A 151 -16.93 10.97 -3.35
N PRO A 152 -15.75 11.34 -2.81
CA PRO A 152 -14.61 11.69 -3.64
C PRO A 152 -14.20 10.50 -4.52
N PRO A 153 -13.95 10.70 -5.83
CA PRO A 153 -13.34 9.67 -6.64
C PRO A 153 -11.91 9.40 -6.15
N MET A 154 -11.36 8.23 -6.50
CA MET A 154 -10.06 7.79 -6.00
C MET A 154 -8.87 8.69 -6.40
N ASN A 155 -9.07 9.57 -7.38
CA ASN A 155 -8.11 10.60 -7.78
C ASN A 155 -8.23 11.91 -7.00
N GLU A 156 -9.06 11.95 -5.95
CA GLU A 156 -9.22 13.11 -5.06
C GLU A 156 -9.11 12.74 -3.57
N ILE A 157 -9.03 11.44 -3.23
CA ILE A 157 -9.06 11.01 -1.81
C ILE A 157 -7.89 11.56 -0.98
N TYR A 158 -6.78 11.95 -1.62
CA TYR A 158 -5.65 12.57 -0.93
C TYR A 158 -5.93 13.96 -0.37
N HIS A 159 -7.01 14.63 -0.81
CA HIS A 159 -7.49 15.88 -0.22
C HIS A 159 -8.23 15.70 1.13
N TYR A 160 -8.53 14.46 1.51
CA TYR A 160 -9.29 14.12 2.70
C TYR A 160 -8.35 13.40 3.67
N PRO A 161 -7.75 14.08 4.67
CA PRO A 161 -6.64 13.53 5.47
C PRO A 161 -6.93 12.17 6.10
N PHE A 162 -8.14 11.96 6.61
CA PHE A 162 -8.57 10.67 7.18
C PHE A 162 -8.62 9.55 6.14
N LEU A 163 -9.17 9.80 4.94
CA LEU A 163 -9.20 8.82 3.86
C LEU A 163 -7.80 8.56 3.29
N CYS A 164 -7.04 9.63 3.08
CA CYS A 164 -5.66 9.58 2.59
C CYS A 164 -4.77 8.72 3.49
N VAL A 165 -4.71 9.06 4.79
CA VAL A 165 -3.89 8.33 5.75
C VAL A 165 -4.44 6.94 6.03
N GLY A 166 -5.77 6.77 6.09
CA GLY A 166 -6.39 5.46 6.24
C GLY A 166 -6.03 4.51 5.09
N TRP A 167 -6.10 4.99 3.84
CA TRP A 167 -5.71 4.21 2.66
C TRP A 167 -4.21 3.95 2.64
N PHE A 168 -3.38 4.95 2.93
CA PHE A 168 -1.93 4.80 3.00
C PHE A 168 -1.53 3.80 4.11
N GLY A 169 -2.21 3.83 5.24
CA GLY A 169 -1.96 2.91 6.34
C GLY A 169 -2.26 1.47 5.94
N LEU A 170 -3.39 1.21 5.26
CA LEU A 170 -3.66 -0.09 4.64
C LEU A 170 -2.54 -0.49 3.67
N PHE A 171 -2.08 0.43 2.82
CA PHE A 171 -1.01 0.19 1.87
C PHE A 171 0.29 -0.25 2.56
N VAL A 172 0.75 0.46 3.60
CA VAL A 172 1.92 0.09 4.40
C VAL A 172 1.72 -1.25 5.12
N THR A 173 0.54 -1.50 5.67
CA THR A 173 0.23 -2.79 6.30
C THR A 173 0.36 -3.95 5.32
N ILE A 174 -0.09 -3.81 4.06
CA ILE A 174 0.03 -4.86 3.04
C ILE A 174 1.48 -5.12 2.65
N LEU A 175 2.28 -4.06 2.50
CA LEU A 175 3.70 -4.19 2.19
C LEU A 175 4.41 -5.00 3.28
N ASN A 176 4.09 -4.76 4.54
CA ASN A 176 4.62 -5.54 5.66
C ASN A 176 4.05 -6.97 5.71
N LEU A 177 2.77 -7.17 5.36
CA LEU A 177 2.15 -8.50 5.31
C LEU A 177 2.51 -9.33 4.07
N LEU A 178 3.33 -8.81 3.15
CA LEU A 178 3.86 -9.62 2.06
C LEU A 178 4.61 -10.84 2.62
N PRO A 179 4.44 -12.02 2.00
CA PRO A 179 4.89 -13.29 2.58
C PRO A 179 6.38 -13.57 2.37
N PHE A 180 7.24 -12.54 2.42
CA PHE A 180 8.65 -12.61 2.01
C PHE A 180 9.61 -12.40 3.18
N GLY A 181 10.62 -13.27 3.27
CA GLY A 181 11.80 -13.05 4.12
C GLY A 181 11.46 -12.64 5.55
N GLN A 182 12.04 -11.51 5.97
CA GLN A 182 11.90 -10.92 7.31
C GLN A 182 10.78 -9.88 7.41
N LEU A 183 9.93 -9.73 6.38
CA LEU A 183 8.71 -8.92 6.52
C LEU A 183 7.77 -9.59 7.52
N ASP A 184 6.86 -8.82 8.09
CA ASP A 184 5.89 -9.31 9.07
C ASP A 184 5.06 -10.50 8.56
N GLY A 185 4.61 -10.46 7.30
CA GLY A 185 3.93 -11.57 6.65
C GLY A 185 4.82 -12.82 6.55
N GLY A 186 6.13 -12.63 6.35
CA GLY A 186 7.13 -13.70 6.41
C GLY A 186 7.23 -14.32 7.80
N HIS A 187 7.30 -13.49 8.85
CA HIS A 187 7.31 -13.92 10.26
C HIS A 187 6.06 -14.74 10.61
N ILE A 188 4.87 -14.24 10.27
CA ILE A 188 3.58 -14.88 10.51
C ILE A 188 3.51 -16.24 9.81
N LEU A 189 3.80 -16.29 8.51
CA LEU A 189 3.71 -17.53 7.73
C LEU A 189 4.77 -18.55 8.14
N TYR A 190 6.00 -18.11 8.45
CA TYR A 190 7.03 -19.04 8.92
C TYR A 190 6.68 -19.61 10.28
N ALA A 191 6.14 -18.81 11.20
CA ALA A 191 5.69 -19.32 12.49
C ALA A 191 4.52 -20.33 12.36
N MET A 192 3.59 -20.11 11.42
CA MET A 192 2.46 -21.01 11.17
C MET A 192 2.85 -22.30 10.42
N PHE A 193 3.67 -22.18 9.38
CA PHE A 193 3.89 -23.23 8.39
C PHE A 193 5.34 -23.71 8.28
N GLY A 194 6.27 -23.11 9.04
CA GLY A 194 7.69 -23.44 9.02
C GLY A 194 8.30 -23.24 7.64
N SER A 195 9.10 -24.22 7.19
CA SER A 195 9.78 -24.20 5.89
C SER A 195 8.85 -24.13 4.69
N LYS A 196 7.55 -24.44 4.85
CA LYS A 196 6.55 -24.27 3.77
C LYS A 196 6.33 -22.80 3.41
N GLN A 197 6.65 -21.85 4.30
CA GLN A 197 6.60 -20.42 3.99
C GLN A 197 7.38 -20.08 2.71
N TYR A 198 8.54 -20.70 2.47
CA TYR A 198 9.32 -20.44 1.26
C TYR A 198 8.58 -20.83 -0.03
N LYS A 199 7.77 -21.89 0.00
CA LYS A 199 6.94 -22.28 -1.16
C LYS A 199 5.85 -21.25 -1.43
N ILE A 200 5.21 -20.74 -0.36
CA ILE A 200 4.20 -19.68 -0.44
C ILE A 200 4.84 -18.39 -0.97
N ALA A 201 5.98 -17.98 -0.41
CA ALA A 201 6.75 -16.83 -0.84
C ALA A 201 7.12 -16.91 -2.33
N LYS A 202 7.63 -18.06 -2.79
CA LYS A 202 7.98 -18.25 -4.19
C LYS A 202 6.77 -18.14 -5.11
N PHE A 203 5.63 -18.71 -4.72
CA PHE A 203 4.39 -18.60 -5.48
C PHE A 203 3.90 -17.16 -5.57
N VAL A 204 3.77 -16.46 -4.43
CA VAL A 204 3.30 -15.08 -4.39
C VAL A 204 4.26 -14.14 -5.10
N TRP A 205 5.57 -14.38 -5.03
CA TRP A 205 6.57 -13.61 -5.77
C TRP A 205 6.39 -13.73 -7.29
N TRP A 206 6.19 -14.95 -7.82
CA TRP A 206 5.91 -15.13 -9.24
C TRP A 206 4.59 -14.49 -9.65
N ALA A 207 3.54 -14.63 -8.83
CA ALA A 207 2.26 -13.97 -9.07
C ALA A 207 2.42 -12.45 -9.13
N LEU A 208 3.16 -11.85 -8.19
CA LEU A 208 3.41 -10.41 -8.15
C LEU A 208 4.26 -9.93 -9.32
N LEU A 209 5.30 -10.69 -9.70
CA LEU A 209 6.15 -10.39 -10.85
C LEU A 209 5.35 -10.41 -12.15
N ILE A 210 4.59 -11.48 -12.39
CA ILE A 210 3.74 -11.64 -13.58
C ILE A 210 2.70 -10.53 -13.59
N TYR A 211 2.02 -10.28 -12.47
CA TYR A 211 1.00 -9.24 -12.38
C TYR A 211 1.59 -7.85 -12.67
N GLY A 212 2.70 -7.48 -12.02
CA GLY A 212 3.37 -6.21 -12.25
C GLY A 212 3.94 -6.05 -13.66
N PHE A 213 4.31 -7.13 -14.35
CA PHE A 213 4.81 -7.08 -15.73
C PHE A 213 3.77 -6.54 -16.73
N GLY A 214 2.47 -6.66 -16.43
CA GLY A 214 1.42 -6.06 -17.26
C GLY A 214 1.57 -4.54 -17.38
N SER A 215 2.07 -3.86 -16.35
CA SER A 215 2.37 -2.42 -16.39
C SER A 215 3.42 -2.05 -17.45
N VAL A 216 4.42 -2.92 -17.65
CA VAL A 216 5.48 -2.71 -18.65
C VAL A 216 4.90 -2.84 -20.05
N LEU A 217 4.08 -3.87 -20.28
CA LEU A 217 3.37 -4.02 -21.55
C LEU A 217 2.45 -2.83 -21.82
N ASN A 218 1.81 -2.29 -20.78
CA ASN A 218 0.99 -1.09 -20.90
C ASN A 218 1.80 0.16 -21.22
N SER A 219 2.99 0.33 -20.64
CA SER A 219 3.89 1.42 -21.03
C SER A 219 4.32 1.33 -22.50
N PHE A 220 4.57 0.11 -23.02
CA PHE A 220 4.83 -0.08 -24.45
C PHE A 220 3.60 0.21 -25.31
N TYR A 221 2.41 -0.21 -24.86
CA TYR A 221 1.15 0.09 -25.53
C TYR A 221 0.96 1.60 -25.66
N GLU A 222 1.07 2.34 -24.56
CA GLU A 222 0.91 3.79 -24.53
C GLU A 222 1.97 4.51 -25.36
N LEU A 223 3.23 4.02 -25.33
CA LEU A 223 4.30 4.55 -26.16
C LEU A 223 3.99 4.38 -27.65
N PHE A 224 3.57 3.20 -28.08
CA PHE A 224 3.29 2.91 -29.49
C PHE A 224 1.97 3.51 -29.98
N GLU A 225 1.00 3.75 -29.12
CA GLU A 225 -0.27 4.37 -29.49
C GLU A 225 -0.18 5.89 -29.58
N ASN A 226 0.61 6.54 -28.71
CA ASN A 226 0.61 8.00 -28.57
C ASN A 226 1.85 8.69 -29.15
N VAL A 227 2.87 7.94 -29.57
CA VAL A 227 4.10 8.50 -30.13
C VAL A 227 4.30 7.95 -31.54
N ASP A 228 4.42 8.85 -32.52
CA ASP A 228 4.80 8.50 -33.88
C ASP A 228 6.23 9.00 -34.16
N LEU A 229 7.12 8.09 -34.56
CA LEU A 229 8.49 8.42 -34.94
C LEU A 229 8.77 8.03 -36.39
N PRO A 230 9.45 8.89 -37.18
CA PRO A 230 9.69 8.66 -38.61
C PRO A 230 10.81 7.64 -38.90
N TYR A 231 11.20 6.81 -37.92
CA TYR A 231 12.24 5.81 -38.08
C TYR A 231 11.64 4.48 -38.54
N GLY A 232 12.13 3.93 -39.67
CA GLY A 232 11.58 2.68 -40.24
C GLY A 232 11.61 1.48 -39.27
N SER A 233 12.62 1.39 -38.40
CA SER A 233 12.70 0.38 -37.34
C SER A 233 11.61 0.55 -36.28
N TYR A 234 11.26 1.79 -35.93
CA TYR A 234 10.17 2.09 -35.00
C TYR A 234 8.83 1.73 -35.62
N ILE A 235 8.56 2.14 -36.86
CA ILE A 235 7.30 1.84 -37.56
C ILE A 235 7.10 0.32 -37.71
N TRP A 236 8.16 -0.42 -38.07
CA TRP A 236 8.10 -1.88 -38.12
C TRP A 236 7.73 -2.49 -36.76
N LEU A 237 8.38 -2.02 -35.69
CA LEU A 237 8.13 -2.51 -34.32
C LEU A 237 6.70 -2.13 -33.85
N GLN A 238 6.26 -0.91 -34.11
CA GLN A 238 4.92 -0.42 -33.80
C GLN A 238 3.86 -1.26 -34.52
N ASN A 239 3.99 -1.46 -35.83
CA ASN A 239 3.05 -2.27 -36.62
C ASN A 239 2.99 -3.74 -36.18
N PHE A 240 4.10 -4.30 -35.71
CA PHE A 240 4.15 -5.66 -35.20
C PHE A 240 3.57 -5.77 -33.78
N SER A 241 3.98 -4.88 -32.87
CA SER A 241 3.68 -4.98 -31.43
C SER A 241 2.32 -4.38 -31.06
N LEU A 242 1.90 -3.27 -31.66
CA LEU A 242 0.68 -2.55 -31.27
C LEU A 242 -0.59 -3.40 -31.38
N PRO A 243 -0.82 -4.22 -32.44
CA PRO A 243 -2.01 -5.07 -32.49
C PRO A 243 -2.09 -6.09 -31.35
N ILE A 244 -0.95 -6.67 -30.96
CA ILE A 244 -0.86 -7.63 -29.85
C ILE A 244 -1.14 -6.92 -28.53
N LEU A 245 -0.51 -5.77 -28.31
CA LEU A 245 -0.67 -5.00 -27.07
C LEU A 245 -2.10 -4.46 -26.92
N LYS A 246 -2.71 -4.01 -28.02
CA LYS A 246 -4.11 -3.58 -28.06
C LYS A 246 -5.05 -4.74 -27.72
N PHE A 247 -4.84 -5.91 -28.33
CA PHE A 247 -5.60 -7.12 -27.98
C PHE A 247 -5.47 -7.47 -26.49
N LEU A 248 -4.25 -7.42 -25.93
CA LEU A 248 -4.04 -7.66 -24.50
C LEU A 248 -4.72 -6.63 -23.61
N LYS A 249 -4.68 -5.34 -23.99
CA LYS A 249 -5.36 -4.25 -23.27
C LYS A 249 -6.87 -4.44 -23.24
N GLU A 250 -7.46 -4.88 -24.34
CA GLU A 250 -8.90 -5.12 -24.46
C GLU A 250 -9.35 -6.40 -23.73
N GLN A 251 -8.59 -7.50 -23.85
CA GLN A 251 -8.99 -8.79 -23.28
C GLN A 251 -8.63 -8.94 -21.79
N VAL A 252 -7.53 -8.31 -21.35
CA VAL A 252 -6.99 -8.50 -19.99
C VAL A 252 -6.65 -7.15 -19.34
N PRO A 253 -7.59 -6.18 -19.28
CA PRO A 253 -7.33 -4.82 -18.80
C PRO A 253 -6.86 -4.79 -17.34
N PHE A 254 -7.34 -5.71 -16.49
CA PHE A 254 -6.94 -5.77 -15.08
C PHE A 254 -5.43 -6.07 -14.89
N TRP A 255 -4.82 -6.76 -15.85
CA TRP A 255 -3.40 -7.10 -15.85
C TRP A 255 -2.58 -6.00 -16.50
N MET A 256 -3.00 -5.51 -17.66
CA MET A 256 -2.34 -4.39 -18.35
C MET A 256 -2.30 -3.13 -17.48
N ASN A 257 -3.38 -2.84 -16.74
CA ASN A 257 -3.45 -1.69 -15.84
C ASN A 257 -2.81 -1.95 -14.46
N ALA A 258 -2.17 -3.10 -14.23
CA ALA A 258 -1.55 -3.40 -12.95
C ALA A 258 -0.56 -2.31 -12.53
N TRP A 259 -0.42 -2.07 -11.24
CA TRP A 259 0.51 -1.06 -10.75
C TRP A 259 1.96 -1.46 -10.98
N GLY A 260 2.74 -0.62 -11.65
CA GLY A 260 4.19 -0.83 -11.84
C GLY A 260 4.97 -0.93 -10.53
N GLY A 261 4.45 -0.34 -9.44
CA GLY A 261 5.03 -0.51 -8.11
C GLY A 261 5.06 -1.97 -7.63
N TRP A 262 4.14 -2.83 -8.09
CA TRP A 262 4.21 -4.27 -7.76
C TRP A 262 5.39 -4.98 -8.42
N LEU A 263 5.75 -4.58 -9.64
CA LEU A 263 6.96 -5.07 -10.30
C LEU A 263 8.22 -4.61 -9.56
N PHE A 264 8.25 -3.32 -9.18
CA PHE A 264 9.32 -2.77 -8.35
C PHE A 264 9.46 -3.56 -7.05
N TRP A 265 8.36 -3.80 -6.33
CA TRP A 265 8.36 -4.58 -5.09
C TRP A 265 8.83 -6.02 -5.31
N ALA A 266 8.39 -6.69 -6.38
CA ALA A 266 8.86 -8.04 -6.70
C ALA A 266 10.39 -8.09 -6.89
N VAL A 267 10.97 -7.13 -7.60
CA VAL A 267 12.44 -7.05 -7.78
C VAL A 267 13.14 -6.66 -6.47
N PHE A 268 12.63 -5.65 -5.77
CA PHE A 268 13.17 -5.14 -4.51
C PHE A 268 13.28 -6.25 -3.45
N VAL A 269 12.20 -6.99 -3.21
CA VAL A 269 12.21 -8.06 -2.20
C VAL A 269 13.11 -9.22 -2.60
N ARG A 270 13.28 -9.49 -3.89
CA ARG A 270 14.18 -10.54 -4.37
C ARG A 270 15.64 -10.21 -4.06
N ILE A 271 16.03 -8.94 -4.20
CA ILE A 271 17.41 -8.47 -4.04
C ILE A 271 17.72 -8.19 -2.57
N PHE A 272 16.88 -7.42 -1.88
CA PHE A 272 17.21 -6.86 -0.57
C PHE A 272 16.64 -7.67 0.60
N ILE A 273 15.41 -8.18 0.49
CA ILE A 273 14.72 -8.87 1.60
C ILE A 273 14.98 -10.39 1.59
N LYS A 274 15.13 -10.96 0.40
CA LYS A 274 15.16 -12.41 0.11
C LYS A 274 13.82 -13.10 0.43
N LEU A 275 13.48 -14.13 -0.34
CA LEU A 275 12.21 -14.85 -0.18
C LEU A 275 12.16 -15.79 1.05
N PRO A 276 13.18 -16.62 1.33
CA PRO A 276 13.11 -17.53 2.46
C PRO A 276 13.29 -16.79 3.78
N HIS A 277 12.42 -17.08 4.74
CA HIS A 277 12.58 -16.62 6.12
C HIS A 277 13.79 -17.32 6.79
N PRO A 278 14.59 -16.62 7.62
CA PRO A 278 15.68 -17.23 8.40
C PRO A 278 15.23 -18.39 9.29
N TYR A 279 16.10 -19.37 9.54
CA TYR A 279 15.71 -20.50 10.37
C TYR A 279 15.53 -20.11 11.85
N ILE A 280 14.45 -20.58 12.50
CA ILE A 280 14.27 -20.50 13.96
C ILE A 280 14.24 -21.91 14.56
N PRO A 281 15.06 -22.20 15.58
CA PRO A 281 15.23 -23.56 16.15
C PRO A 281 13.97 -24.22 16.73
N SER A 282 13.01 -23.42 17.18
CA SER A 282 11.80 -23.92 17.85
C SER A 282 10.84 -24.63 16.89
N THR A 283 10.47 -25.87 17.20
CA THR A 283 9.44 -26.66 16.47
C THR A 283 8.08 -26.67 17.16
N GLU A 284 7.94 -26.03 18.33
CA GLU A 284 6.69 -25.99 19.07
C GLU A 284 5.52 -25.40 18.25
N PRO A 285 4.31 -25.95 18.39
CA PRO A 285 3.12 -25.36 17.80
C PRO A 285 2.79 -24.01 18.47
N ILE A 286 2.38 -23.04 17.65
CA ILE A 286 2.04 -21.68 18.11
C ILE A 286 0.68 -21.58 18.85
N GLY A 287 -0.13 -22.65 18.80
CA GLY A 287 -1.47 -22.70 19.40
C GLY A 287 -2.58 -22.18 18.47
N ASN A 288 -3.83 -22.52 18.79
CA ASN A 288 -4.99 -22.26 17.92
C ASN A 288 -5.32 -20.77 17.80
N PHE A 289 -5.21 -20.00 18.89
CA PHE A 289 -5.46 -18.57 18.87
C PHE A 289 -4.51 -17.81 17.93
N ARG A 290 -3.21 -18.14 17.95
CA ARG A 290 -2.24 -17.56 17.01
C ARG A 290 -2.52 -17.97 15.57
N LYS A 291 -2.90 -19.23 15.32
CA LYS A 291 -3.32 -19.65 13.98
C LYS A 291 -4.51 -18.82 13.47
N PHE A 292 -5.52 -18.58 14.32
CA PHE A 292 -6.65 -17.71 13.98
C PHE A 292 -6.20 -16.30 13.63
N LEU A 293 -5.35 -15.67 14.45
CA LEU A 293 -4.78 -14.35 14.15
C LEU A 293 -3.96 -14.34 12.86
N GLY A 294 -3.28 -15.43 12.53
CA GLY A 294 -2.51 -15.56 11.30
C GLY A 294 -3.40 -15.62 10.06
N TYR A 295 -4.50 -16.37 10.13
CA TYR A 295 -5.52 -16.33 9.07
C TYR A 295 -6.21 -14.97 8.97
N PHE A 296 -6.42 -14.29 10.09
CA PHE A 296 -6.93 -12.92 10.09
C PHE A 296 -5.96 -11.95 9.42
N ALA A 297 -4.64 -12.06 9.64
CA ALA A 297 -3.63 -11.28 8.94
C ALA A 297 -3.61 -11.57 7.42
N ILE A 298 -3.77 -12.84 7.01
CA ILE A 298 -3.92 -13.20 5.59
C ILE A 298 -5.18 -12.56 5.00
N LEU A 299 -6.29 -12.53 5.75
CA LEU A 299 -7.53 -11.87 5.33
C LEU A 299 -7.32 -10.35 5.18
N ILE A 300 -6.64 -9.70 6.13
CA ILE A 300 -6.27 -8.27 6.03
C ILE A 300 -5.51 -8.03 4.73
N PHE A 301 -4.49 -8.83 4.44
CA PHE A 301 -3.70 -8.73 3.22
C PHE A 301 -4.59 -8.80 1.97
N ILE A 302 -5.45 -9.81 1.87
CA ILE A 302 -6.33 -10.01 0.70
C ILE A 302 -7.32 -8.86 0.54
N LEU A 303 -8.01 -8.45 1.62
CA LEU A 303 -9.03 -7.42 1.55
C LEU A 303 -8.42 -6.04 1.23
N SER A 304 -7.22 -5.80 1.72
CA SER A 304 -6.59 -4.49 1.62
C SER A 304 -5.75 -4.34 0.34
N PHE A 305 -5.32 -5.41 -0.32
CA PHE A 305 -4.46 -5.37 -1.52
C PHE A 305 -4.99 -4.43 -2.61
N PRO A 306 -4.29 -3.35 -3.00
CA PRO A 306 -4.69 -2.48 -4.11
C PRO A 306 -4.11 -2.99 -5.45
N PRO A 307 -4.91 -3.60 -6.34
CA PRO A 307 -4.38 -4.15 -7.60
C PRO A 307 -3.75 -3.05 -8.47
N TYR A 308 -4.37 -1.88 -8.50
CA TYR A 308 -3.95 -0.71 -9.28
C TYR A 308 -3.01 0.25 -8.53
N GLY A 309 -2.71 -0.01 -7.24
CA GLY A 309 -1.68 0.72 -6.48
C GLY A 309 -1.83 2.24 -6.49
N ILE A 310 -0.80 2.98 -6.94
CA ILE A 310 -0.81 4.46 -7.02
C ILE A 310 -0.30 4.89 -8.40
N TYR A 311 -1.11 5.54 -9.20
CA TYR A 311 -0.74 5.84 -10.59
C TYR A 311 -1.22 7.23 -10.99
N PHE A 312 -0.64 7.76 -12.07
CA PHE A 312 -1.07 9.03 -12.65
C PHE A 312 -1.89 8.74 -13.91
N LYS A 313 -3.01 9.45 -14.07
CA LYS A 313 -3.81 9.50 -15.29
C LYS A 313 -3.62 10.83 -15.99
#